data_AF-A0AAD7MQE8-F1
#
_entry.id   AF-A0AAD7MQE8-F1
#
_cell.length_a   1.000
_cell.length_b   1.000
_cell.length_c   1.000
_cell.angle_alpha   90.00
_cell.angle_beta   90.00
_cell.angle_gamma   90.00
#
_symmetry.space_group_name_H-M   'P 1'
#
loop_
_entity.id
_entity.type
_entity.pdbx_description
1 polymer ?
#
loop_
_entity_poly.entity_id
_entity_poly.type
_entity_poly.pdbx_seq_one_letter_code
_entity_poly.pdbx_strand_id
1 'polypeptide(L)'
;MGDHDTLELVPLRLETMHVAFLQLGHRVNAAFHTQIGDRLRLQEHNSGVLCFLQAVQEHSDVIPAPEHQVMEESVNNMLVALSTATVQSEGPPSMTAVSVAAPVHAGMHGRPRIEINYDFLSFGLELCGPTGLAPVTDILSRTTMSWTLSSITFLKFFPSLDTG
;
A
#
# COMPACT_ATOMS: atom_id res chain seq x y z
N MET A 1 42.36 32.53 -10.91
CA MET A 1 41.44 31.86 -11.84
C MET A 1 41.63 30.38 -11.60
N GLY A 2 41.10 29.91 -10.47
CA GLY A 2 41.13 28.52 -10.07
C GLY A 2 39.69 28.04 -10.11
N ASP A 3 39.37 27.24 -11.13
CA ASP A 3 38.13 26.49 -11.17
C ASP A 3 38.10 25.60 -9.92
N HIS A 4 37.18 25.94 -9.02
CA HIS A 4 36.79 25.07 -7.93
C HIS A 4 36.04 23.90 -8.56
N ASP A 5 36.79 22.86 -8.91
CA ASP A 5 36.32 21.49 -9.10
C ASP A 5 35.67 21.04 -7.78
N THR A 6 34.43 21.50 -7.61
CA THR A 6 33.54 21.10 -6.54
C THR A 6 32.92 19.81 -7.02
N LEU A 7 33.74 18.75 -7.08
CA LEU A 7 33.22 17.39 -7.25
C LEU A 7 32.46 17.06 -5.98
N GLU A 8 31.19 17.43 -6.05
CA GLU A 8 30.11 17.32 -5.08
C GLU A 8 29.86 15.83 -4.78
N LEU A 9 30.78 15.22 -4.04
CA LEU A 9 30.51 13.99 -3.31
C LEU A 9 29.47 14.33 -2.24
N VAL A 10 28.20 14.00 -2.48
CA VAL A 10 27.45 12.91 -1.82
C VAL A 10 25.98 12.94 -2.30
N PRO A 11 25.61 12.23 -3.39
CA PRO A 11 24.20 12.05 -3.78
C PRO A 11 23.57 10.75 -3.24
N LEU A 12 24.37 9.84 -2.66
CA LEU A 12 23.91 8.50 -2.27
C LEU A 12 22.87 8.49 -1.14
N ARG A 13 22.93 9.46 -0.22
CA ARG A 13 22.05 9.49 0.95
C ARG A 13 20.63 9.92 0.61
N LEU A 14 20.46 10.93 -0.23
CA LEU A 14 19.14 11.44 -0.62
C LEU A 14 18.37 10.43 -1.46
N GLU A 15 19.02 9.83 -2.47
CA GLU A 15 18.41 8.79 -3.29
C GLU A 15 17.95 7.59 -2.45
N THR A 16 18.77 7.20 -1.46
CA THR A 16 18.41 6.11 -0.53
C THR A 16 17.16 6.46 0.28
N MET A 17 17.01 7.72 0.72
CA MET A 17 15.82 8.19 1.43
C MET A 17 14.59 8.17 0.52
N HIS A 18 14.70 8.60 -0.74
CA HIS A 18 13.60 8.52 -1.72
C HIS A 18 13.16 7.08 -1.96
N VAL A 19 14.09 6.17 -2.17
CA VAL A 19 13.80 4.74 -2.36
C VAL A 19 13.13 4.15 -1.12
N ALA A 20 13.63 4.47 0.08
CA ALA A 20 13.05 4.01 1.34
C ALA A 20 11.62 4.55 1.53
N PHE A 21 11.38 5.82 1.20
CA PHE A 21 10.07 6.46 1.25
C PHE A 21 9.06 5.77 0.32
N LEU A 22 9.44 5.51 -0.95
CA LEU A 22 8.57 4.82 -1.90
C LEU A 22 8.26 3.39 -1.46
N GLN A 23 9.26 2.65 -0.96
CA GLN A 23 9.05 1.30 -0.43
C GLN A 23 8.13 1.30 0.79
N LEU A 24 8.27 2.29 1.68
CA LEU A 24 7.39 2.46 2.83
C LEU A 24 5.94 2.70 2.37
N GLY A 25 5.73 3.63 1.44
CA GLY A 25 4.41 3.90 0.87
C GLY A 25 3.76 2.65 0.25
N HIS A 26 4.52 1.86 -0.51
CA HIS A 26 4.03 0.60 -1.06
C HIS A 26 3.63 -0.42 0.01
N ARG A 27 4.43 -0.57 1.08
CA ARG A 27 4.13 -1.50 2.18
C ARG A 27 2.89 -1.07 2.95
N VAL A 28 2.76 0.22 3.27
CA VAL A 28 1.57 0.77 3.95
C VAL A 28 0.33 0.58 3.10
N ASN A 29 0.40 0.86 1.80
CA ASN A 29 -0.73 0.66 0.89
C ASN A 29 -1.14 -0.82 0.80
N ALA A 30 -0.17 -1.73 0.69
CA ALA A 30 -0.46 -3.17 0.68
C ALA A 30 -1.11 -3.64 1.99
N ALA A 31 -0.59 -3.19 3.14
CA ALA A 31 -1.16 -3.49 4.45
C ALA A 31 -2.60 -2.97 4.57
N PHE A 32 -2.86 -1.75 4.09
CA PHE A 32 -4.19 -1.16 4.12
C PHE A 32 -5.23 -1.97 3.34
N HIS A 33 -4.84 -2.67 2.26
CA HIS A 33 -5.77 -3.48 1.48
C HIS A 33 -5.88 -4.93 1.97
N THR A 34 -4.84 -5.48 2.59
CA THR A 34 -4.78 -6.92 2.89
C THR A 34 -4.90 -7.26 4.38
N GLN A 35 -4.66 -6.28 5.27
CA GLN A 35 -4.51 -6.51 6.71
C GLN A 35 -5.53 -5.73 7.56
N ILE A 36 -6.62 -5.24 6.97
CA ILE A 36 -7.73 -4.69 7.76
C ILE A 36 -8.29 -5.82 8.63
N GLY A 37 -8.16 -5.69 9.95
CA GLY A 37 -8.49 -6.77 10.90
C GLY A 37 -7.29 -7.25 11.72
N ASP A 38 -6.06 -7.10 11.20
CA ASP A 38 -4.82 -7.55 11.86
C ASP A 38 -4.12 -6.38 12.54
N ARG A 39 -4.55 -6.07 13.76
CA ARG A 39 -4.03 -4.97 14.57
C ARG A 39 -2.51 -5.05 14.79
N LEU A 40 -1.97 -6.25 15.02
CA LEU A 40 -0.54 -6.40 15.32
C LEU A 40 0.28 -6.00 14.10
N ARG A 41 -0.14 -6.41 12.90
CA ARG A 41 0.52 -6.02 11.66
C ARG A 41 0.40 -4.52 11.38
N LEU A 42 -0.78 -3.93 11.60
CA LEU A 42 -0.94 -2.48 11.45
C LEU A 42 -0.05 -1.69 12.44
N GLN A 43 0.16 -2.20 13.66
CA GLN A 43 1.09 -1.60 14.62
C GLN A 43 2.56 -1.74 14.19
N GLU A 44 2.97 -2.87 13.61
CA GLU A 44 4.31 -3.03 13.03
C GLU A 44 4.55 -1.97 11.94
N HIS A 45 3.58 -1.75 11.05
CA HIS A 45 3.68 -0.71 10.02
C HIS A 45 3.77 0.70 10.60
N ASN A 46 2.98 1.03 11.63
CA ASN A 46 3.09 2.32 12.33
C ASN A 46 4.50 2.54 12.90
N SER A 47 5.09 1.52 13.52
CA SER A 47 6.45 1.63 14.07
C SER A 47 7.49 1.88 12.97
N GLY A 48 7.36 1.24 11.80
CA GLY A 48 8.23 1.47 10.66
C GLY A 48 8.09 2.87 10.08
N VAL A 49 6.87 3.40 10.02
CA VAL A 49 6.61 4.77 9.55
C VAL A 49 7.20 5.82 10.51
N LEU A 50 7.06 5.61 11.82
CA LEU A 50 7.67 6.50 12.83
C LEU A 50 9.22 6.46 12.78
N CYS A 51 9.80 5.27 12.61
CA CYS A 51 11.24 5.13 12.46
C CYS A 51 11.76 5.87 11.22
N PHE A 52 11.01 5.84 10.11
CA PHE A 52 11.36 6.59 8.91
C PHE A 52 11.23 8.11 9.12
N LEU A 53 10.19 8.57 9.81
CA LEU A 53 10.03 10.00 10.15
C LEU A 53 11.23 10.52 10.94
N GLN A 54 11.67 9.76 11.94
CA GLN A 54 12.85 10.11 12.74
C GLN A 54 14.10 10.19 11.84
N ALA A 55 14.28 9.24 10.93
CA ALA A 55 15.41 9.25 10.01
C ALA A 55 15.40 10.47 9.06
N VAL A 56 14.22 10.90 8.59
CA VAL A 56 14.06 12.13 7.79
C VAL A 56 14.45 13.36 8.61
N GLN A 57 13.99 13.46 9.85
CA GLN A 57 14.30 14.57 10.76
C GLN A 57 15.79 14.64 11.11
N GLU A 58 16.44 13.49 11.31
CA GLU A 58 17.89 13.41 11.57
C GLU A 58 18.74 13.88 10.38
N HIS A 59 18.20 13.85 9.16
CA HIS A 59 18.88 14.23 7.92
C HIS A 59 18.28 15.49 7.26
N SER A 60 17.62 16.35 8.06
CA SER A 60 16.97 17.57 7.57
C SER A 60 17.94 18.57 6.93
N ASP A 61 19.24 18.45 7.23
CA ASP A 61 20.32 19.25 6.66
C ASP A 61 20.68 18.87 5.22
N VAL A 62 20.43 17.61 4.83
CA VAL A 62 20.72 17.06 3.50
C VAL A 62 19.52 17.14 2.57
N ILE A 63 18.30 17.11 3.12
CA ILE A 63 17.05 17.11 2.34
C ILE A 63 16.63 18.54 2.02
N PRO A 64 16.35 18.90 0.76
CA PRO A 64 15.80 20.21 0.43
C PRO A 64 14.52 20.50 1.23
N ALA A 65 14.42 21.70 1.81
CA ALA A 65 13.26 22.12 2.61
C ALA A 65 11.88 21.82 1.96
N PRO A 66 11.64 22.05 0.64
CA PRO A 66 10.35 21.70 0.05
C PRO A 66 10.09 20.19 0.02
N GLU A 67 11.11 19.37 -0.27
CA GLU A 67 10.97 17.91 -0.27
C GLU A 67 10.75 17.36 1.14
N HIS A 68 11.47 17.91 2.13
CA HIS A 68 11.30 17.55 3.53
C HIS A 68 9.85 17.75 3.98
N GLN A 69 9.26 18.90 3.66
CA GLN A 69 7.87 19.19 3.99
C GLN A 69 6.90 18.19 3.36
N VAL A 70 7.10 17.85 2.08
CA VAL A 70 6.26 16.86 1.38
C VAL A 70 6.39 15.47 1.99
N MET A 71 7.62 15.05 2.36
CA MET A 71 7.85 13.78 3.03
C MET A 71 7.17 13.73 4.40
N GLU A 72 7.33 14.76 5.22
CA GLU A 72 6.69 14.83 6.55
C GLU A 72 5.17 14.80 6.44
N GLU A 73 4.57 15.59 5.54
CA GLU A 73 3.12 15.59 5.31
C GLU A 73 2.63 14.21 4.86
N SER A 74 3.33 13.59 3.91
CA SER A 74 2.98 12.25 3.41
C SER A 74 3.09 11.18 4.50
N VAL A 75 4.12 11.24 5.33
CA VAL A 75 4.32 10.33 6.46
C VAL A 75 3.23 10.51 7.52
N ASN A 76 2.86 11.75 7.83
CA ASN A 76 1.74 12.04 8.73
C ASN A 76 0.42 11.50 8.18
N ASN A 77 0.17 11.66 6.88
CA ASN A 77 -1.01 11.09 6.22
C ASN A 77 -1.04 9.56 6.31
N MET A 78 0.11 8.88 6.16
CA MET A 78 0.22 7.43 6.35
C MET A 78 -0.12 7.01 7.79
N LEU A 79 0.37 7.74 8.81
CA LEU A 79 0.06 7.47 10.22
C LEU A 79 -1.43 7.67 10.54
N VAL A 80 -2.05 8.73 10.01
CA VAL A 80 -3.49 8.99 10.18
C VAL A 80 -4.31 7.88 9.53
N ALA A 81 -3.93 7.43 8.33
CA ALA A 81 -4.61 6.33 7.64
C ALA A 81 -4.50 5.01 8.43
N LEU A 82 -3.29 4.65 8.89
CA LEU A 82 -3.06 3.43 9.67
C LEU A 82 -3.78 3.44 11.03
N SER A 83 -3.78 4.58 11.72
CA SER A 83 -4.52 4.72 13.00
C SER A 83 -6.03 4.61 12.80
N THR A 84 -6.55 5.21 11.73
CA THR A 84 -7.97 5.09 11.35
C THR A 84 -8.34 3.65 11.02
N ALA A 85 -7.51 2.93 10.25
CA ALA A 85 -7.70 1.51 9.95
C ALA A 85 -7.67 0.64 11.22
N THR A 86 -6.79 0.98 12.17
CA THR A 86 -6.71 0.28 13.46
C THR A 86 -8.01 0.45 14.26
N VAL A 87 -8.55 1.67 14.34
CA VAL A 87 -9.82 1.95 15.02
C VAL A 87 -10.99 1.25 14.32
N GLN A 88 -11.02 1.25 12.98
CA GLN A 88 -12.04 0.54 12.20
C GLN A 88 -12.00 -0.98 12.45
N SER A 89 -10.81 -1.53 12.66
CA SER A 89 -10.60 -2.95 12.97
C SER A 89 -11.10 -3.36 14.37
N GLU A 90 -11.27 -2.43 15.30
CA GLU A 90 -11.78 -2.75 16.65
C GLU A 90 -13.31 -2.87 16.69
N GLY A 91 -14.00 -2.38 15.65
CA GLY A 91 -15.45 -2.49 15.55
C GLY A 91 -15.88 -3.96 15.47
N PRO A 92 -16.89 -4.41 16.24
CA PRO A 92 -17.50 -5.70 15.99
C PRO A 92 -17.96 -5.72 14.52
N PRO A 93 -17.72 -6.82 13.78
CA PRO A 93 -18.10 -6.89 12.37
C PRO A 93 -19.60 -6.62 12.28
N SER A 94 -19.96 -5.44 11.76
CA SER A 94 -21.35 -4.96 11.68
C SER A 94 -22.21 -5.88 10.81
N MET A 95 -21.57 -6.68 9.96
CA MET A 95 -22.22 -7.66 9.11
C MET A 95 -21.63 -9.05 9.35
N THR A 96 -22.51 -10.05 9.41
CA THR A 96 -22.13 -11.47 9.27
C THR A 96 -21.29 -11.64 8.02
N ALA A 97 -20.12 -12.27 8.15
CA ALA A 97 -19.23 -12.53 7.02
C ALA A 97 -19.99 -13.25 5.91
N VAL A 98 -20.07 -12.62 4.74
CA VAL A 98 -20.69 -13.26 3.57
C VAL A 98 -19.74 -14.35 3.10
N SER A 99 -20.20 -15.61 3.16
CA SER A 99 -19.42 -16.75 2.68
C SER A 99 -19.35 -16.72 1.16
N VAL A 100 -18.32 -16.07 0.60
CA VAL A 100 -18.10 -15.97 -0.86
C VAL A 100 -17.62 -17.31 -1.44
N ALA A 101 -16.90 -18.09 -0.64
CA ALA A 101 -16.33 -19.36 -1.06
C ALA A 101 -16.55 -20.43 0.01
N ALA A 102 -17.03 -21.60 -0.41
CA ALA A 102 -17.19 -22.76 0.46
C ALA A 102 -16.34 -23.92 -0.05
N PRO A 103 -15.59 -24.63 0.82
CA PRO A 103 -14.91 -25.85 0.43
C PRO A 103 -15.95 -26.96 0.20
N VAL A 104 -15.99 -27.51 -1.01
CA VAL A 104 -16.87 -28.63 -1.35
C VAL A 104 -16.07 -29.92 -1.24
N HIS A 105 -16.43 -30.74 -0.25
CA HIS A 105 -15.88 -32.08 -0.12
C HIS A 105 -16.53 -33.01 -1.15
N ALA A 106 -15.78 -33.39 -2.19
CA ALA A 106 -16.25 -34.29 -3.25
C ALA A 106 -16.02 -35.79 -2.95
N GLY A 107 -15.68 -36.16 -1.71
CA GLY A 107 -15.47 -37.55 -1.30
C GLY A 107 -14.22 -38.25 -1.89
N MET A 108 -13.44 -37.57 -2.75
CA MET A 108 -12.20 -38.10 -3.31
C MET A 108 -10.98 -37.60 -2.53
N HIS A 109 -9.97 -38.46 -2.39
CA HIS A 109 -8.66 -38.04 -1.89
C HIS A 109 -8.02 -37.06 -2.87
N GLY A 110 -7.90 -35.79 -2.47
CA GLY A 110 -7.32 -34.73 -3.29
C GLY A 110 -7.47 -33.36 -2.65
N ARG A 111 -6.93 -32.33 -3.31
CA ARG A 111 -7.09 -30.93 -2.90
C ARG A 111 -8.59 -30.57 -2.97
N PRO A 112 -9.21 -30.06 -1.88
CA PRO A 112 -10.63 -29.74 -1.88
C PRO A 112 -10.94 -28.68 -2.95
N ARG A 113 -12.06 -28.87 -3.65
CA ARG A 113 -12.54 -27.89 -4.62
C ARG A 113 -13.17 -26.73 -3.85
N ILE A 114 -12.81 -25.51 -4.21
CA ILE A 114 -13.43 -24.30 -3.68
C ILE A 114 -14.55 -23.91 -4.63
N GLU A 115 -15.78 -23.88 -4.15
CA GLU A 115 -16.91 -23.34 -4.91
C GLU A 115 -17.08 -21.86 -4.55
N ILE A 116 -16.95 -21.01 -5.55
CA ILE A 116 -17.08 -19.56 -5.42
C ILE A 116 -18.49 -19.18 -5.86
N ASN A 117 -19.21 -18.40 -5.05
CA ASN A 117 -20.52 -17.90 -5.41
C ASN A 117 -20.38 -16.86 -6.54
N TYR A 118 -20.80 -17.24 -7.75
CA TYR A 118 -20.70 -16.40 -8.95
C TYR A 118 -21.61 -15.17 -8.90
N ASP A 119 -22.76 -15.24 -8.21
CA ASP A 119 -23.67 -14.09 -8.08
C ASP A 119 -23.02 -12.96 -7.26
N PHE A 120 -22.20 -13.34 -6.27
CA PHE A 120 -21.41 -12.37 -5.50
C PHE A 120 -20.32 -11.73 -6.37
N LEU A 121 -19.63 -12.51 -7.19
CA LEU A 121 -18.62 -11.99 -8.11
C LEU A 121 -19.23 -11.07 -9.18
N SER A 122 -20.37 -11.44 -9.77
CA SER A 122 -21.05 -10.59 -10.76
C SER A 122 -21.52 -9.29 -10.15
N PHE A 123 -22.10 -9.32 -8.95
CA PHE A 123 -22.50 -8.12 -8.23
C PHE A 123 -21.29 -7.23 -7.91
N GLY A 124 -20.18 -7.82 -7.47
CA GLY A 124 -18.95 -7.08 -7.23
C GLY A 124 -18.34 -6.45 -8.49
N LEU A 125 -18.45 -7.13 -9.64
CA LEU A 125 -18.01 -6.62 -10.94
C LEU A 125 -18.87 -5.43 -11.40
N GLU A 126 -20.18 -5.47 -11.15
CA GLU A 126 -21.09 -4.35 -11.44
C GLU A 126 -20.81 -3.14 -10.55
N LEU A 127 -20.51 -3.37 -9.27
CA LEU A 127 -20.33 -2.29 -8.29
C LEU A 127 -18.95 -1.61 -8.39
N CYS A 128 -17.88 -2.39 -8.55
CA CYS A 128 -16.50 -1.92 -8.46
C CYS A 128 -15.77 -1.92 -9.80
N GLY A 129 -16.41 -2.43 -10.87
CA GLY A 129 -15.77 -2.68 -12.15
C GLY A 129 -14.75 -3.83 -12.10
N PRO A 130 -14.24 -4.27 -13.25
CA PRO A 130 -13.30 -5.38 -13.34
C PRO A 130 -11.98 -5.14 -12.57
N THR A 131 -11.58 -3.88 -12.38
CA THR A 131 -10.35 -3.50 -11.71
C THR A 131 -10.49 -3.41 -10.18
N GLY A 132 -11.71 -3.21 -9.66
CA GLY A 132 -11.97 -2.96 -8.24
C GLY A 132 -12.07 -4.20 -7.37
N LEU A 133 -12.12 -5.41 -7.96
CA LEU A 133 -12.21 -6.69 -7.24
C LEU A 133 -10.85 -7.30 -6.87
N ALA A 134 -9.77 -6.84 -7.48
CA ALA A 134 -8.42 -7.34 -7.21
C ALA A 134 -8.02 -7.29 -5.72
N PRO A 135 -8.31 -6.22 -4.94
CA PRO A 135 -7.92 -6.19 -3.53
C PRO A 135 -8.79 -7.04 -2.61
N VAL A 136 -10.00 -7.43 -3.01
CA VAL A 136 -10.95 -8.16 -2.13
C VAL A 136 -10.76 -9.67 -2.18
N THR A 137 -10.22 -10.20 -3.29
CA THR A 137 -10.26 -11.65 -3.54
C THR A 137 -9.00 -12.39 -3.11
N ASP A 138 -7.90 -11.71 -2.76
CA ASP A 138 -6.57 -12.31 -2.46
C ASP A 138 -6.09 -13.35 -3.50
N ILE A 139 -6.74 -13.36 -4.68
CA ILE A 139 -6.41 -14.19 -5.82
C ILE A 139 -5.39 -13.40 -6.64
N LEU A 140 -4.18 -13.93 -6.74
CA LEU A 140 -3.11 -13.39 -7.58
C LEU A 140 -3.65 -13.00 -8.95
N SER A 141 -3.42 -11.74 -9.34
CA SER A 141 -3.86 -11.14 -10.60
C SER A 141 -3.42 -11.92 -11.85
N ARG A 142 -2.50 -12.89 -11.74
CA ARG A 142 -2.08 -13.77 -12.84
C ARG A 142 -3.17 -14.70 -13.35
N THR A 143 -4.28 -14.90 -12.62
CA THR A 143 -5.44 -15.64 -13.13
C THR A 143 -6.49 -14.71 -13.76
N THR A 144 -6.48 -13.41 -13.45
CA THR A 144 -7.38 -12.38 -14.00
C THR A 144 -6.77 -11.60 -15.18
N MET A 145 -5.45 -11.46 -15.25
CA MET A 145 -4.70 -10.72 -16.29
C MET A 145 -4.15 -11.61 -17.42
N SER A 146 -5.01 -12.40 -18.07
CA SER A 146 -4.86 -12.59 -19.53
C SER A 146 -5.61 -11.49 -20.30
N TRP A 147 -6.33 -10.62 -19.60
CA TRP A 147 -7.15 -9.55 -20.18
C TRP A 147 -6.80 -8.24 -19.44
N THR A 148 -6.46 -7.17 -20.18
CA THR A 148 -6.30 -5.77 -19.74
C THR A 148 -5.13 -5.44 -18.80
N LEU A 149 -3.87 -5.45 -19.27
CA LEU A 149 -3.10 -4.27 -19.71
C LEU A 149 -3.07 -3.07 -18.73
N SER A 150 -1.93 -2.94 -18.05
CA SER A 150 -1.12 -1.74 -17.76
C SER A 150 -1.79 -0.38 -17.52
N SER A 151 -1.35 0.27 -16.41
CA SER A 151 -1.38 1.72 -16.14
C SER A 151 -2.71 2.28 -15.63
N ILE A 152 -2.71 3.02 -14.50
CA ILE A 152 -3.39 4.34 -14.31
C ILE A 152 -3.61 4.80 -12.84
N THR A 153 -3.47 3.99 -11.79
CA THR A 153 -4.00 4.43 -10.45
C THR A 153 -2.98 4.88 -9.39
N PHE A 154 -1.69 5.08 -9.71
CA PHE A 154 -0.71 5.58 -8.73
C PHE A 154 -0.54 7.12 -8.71
N LEU A 155 -1.25 7.86 -9.57
CA LEU A 155 -1.08 9.30 -9.77
C LEU A 155 -2.03 10.21 -8.96
N LYS A 156 -2.78 9.68 -7.98
CA LYS A 156 -3.70 10.50 -7.16
C LYS A 156 -3.23 10.85 -5.76
N PHE A 157 -2.15 10.24 -5.27
CA PHE A 157 -1.63 10.48 -3.91
C PHE A 157 -0.30 11.23 -3.85
N PHE A 158 0.34 11.46 -5.00
CA PHE A 158 1.55 12.28 -5.12
C PHE A 158 1.25 13.42 -6.09
N PRO A 159 1.17 14.69 -5.64
CA PRO A 159 1.26 15.79 -6.59
C PRO A 159 2.59 15.65 -7.33
N SER A 160 2.54 15.69 -8.66
CA SER A 160 3.72 15.65 -9.53
C SER A 160 4.73 16.67 -9.00
N LEU A 161 5.91 16.20 -8.56
CA LEU A 161 7.08 17.05 -8.37
C LEU A 161 7.61 17.40 -9.76
N ASP A 162 6.83 18.15 -10.53
CA ASP A 162 7.33 18.86 -11.70
C ASP A 162 7.98 20.14 -11.21
N THR A 163 9.27 20.02 -10.90
CA THR A 163 10.20 21.14 -10.70
C THR A 163 10.23 22.00 -11.96
N GLY A 164 9.64 23.19 -11.88
CA GLY A 164 9.95 24.34 -12.74
C GLY A 164 10.89 25.31 -12.02
#